data_AF-A0A7S4T9X0-F1
#
_entry.id   AF-A0A7S4T9X0-F1
#
_cell.length_a   1.000
_cell.length_b   1.000
_cell.length_c   1.000
_cell.angle_alpha   90.00
_cell.angle_beta   90.00
_cell.angle_gamma   90.00
#
_symmetry.space_group_name_H-M   'P 1'
#
loop_
_entity.id
_entity.type
_entity.pdbx_description
1 polymer ?
#
loop_
_entity_poly.entity_id
_entity_poly.type
_entity_poly.pdbx_seq_one_letter_code
_entity_poly.pdbx_strand_id
1 'polypeptide(L)'
;MTGVGFAVTGVIESNTLNKGNPERLVNGMDYHGNICGISNYVTSRGENVMNLPKAYFLPSGLTICIPSCPMEKNFDKFYCQYEIQAEIEQRVAIVAGNAGIDAANNTQKSLGLYYTSTKQCMPHLKTTPYLGYCRPDVPIEVVEGDLNQKFANESLHTSSNFTIVQEEPKGTFFDKAMADAKTSRYVIFGFGLGAAMILGLIFLVLIQTPGVLTTMVWSIVIGIFIGLIGAGHYMSRKSAIWMAQGIRDDREIIGLFWLSRISYVASGLWFVTICCLRKRIVLAIACVKEASRAMAAVSLN
;
A
#
# COMPACT_ATOMS: atom_id res chain seq x y z
N MET A 1 14.06 -6.25 -2.72
CA MET A 1 12.96 -6.90 -3.45
C MET A 1 13.38 -8.33 -3.75
N THR A 2 12.59 -9.32 -3.33
CA THR A 2 12.87 -10.74 -3.58
C THR A 2 12.51 -11.10 -5.03
N GLY A 3 13.17 -12.11 -5.62
CA GLY A 3 13.00 -12.49 -7.03
C GLY A 3 11.55 -12.79 -7.46
N VAL A 4 10.68 -13.15 -6.50
CA VAL A 4 9.23 -13.33 -6.71
C VAL A 4 8.56 -12.05 -7.20
N GLY A 5 8.97 -10.88 -6.69
CA GLY A 5 8.43 -9.60 -7.12
C GLY A 5 8.74 -9.29 -8.58
N PHE A 6 9.95 -9.64 -9.05
CA PHE A 6 10.34 -9.47 -10.45
C PHE A 6 9.67 -10.48 -11.39
N ALA A 7 9.36 -11.68 -10.90
CA ALA A 7 8.60 -12.66 -11.68
C ALA A 7 7.14 -12.20 -11.90
N VAL A 8 6.48 -11.71 -10.85
CA VAL A 8 5.07 -11.28 -10.93
C VAL A 8 4.90 -9.97 -11.71
N THR A 9 5.89 -9.08 -11.69
CA THR A 9 5.91 -7.85 -12.53
C THR A 9 6.35 -8.08 -13.97
N GLY A 10 6.65 -9.33 -14.36
CA GLY A 10 7.00 -9.69 -15.73
C GLY A 10 8.43 -9.33 -16.15
N VAL A 11 9.29 -8.94 -15.20
CA VAL A 11 10.72 -8.69 -15.45
C VAL A 11 11.49 -10.00 -15.59
N ILE A 12 11.02 -11.08 -14.96
CA ILE A 12 11.57 -12.43 -15.08
C ILE A 12 10.45 -13.38 -15.53
N GLU A 13 10.67 -14.14 -16.59
CA GLU A 13 9.69 -15.13 -17.05
C GLU A 13 9.70 -16.36 -16.15
N SER A 14 8.53 -16.78 -15.67
CA SER A 14 8.33 -17.98 -14.85
C SER A 14 7.25 -18.86 -15.45
N ASN A 15 7.53 -20.15 -15.58
CA ASN A 15 6.58 -21.14 -16.10
C ASN A 15 5.47 -21.50 -15.09
N THR A 16 5.58 -21.10 -13.83
CA THR A 16 4.62 -21.43 -12.77
C THR A 16 3.77 -20.26 -12.31
N LEU A 17 4.18 -19.02 -12.61
CA LEU A 17 3.50 -17.79 -12.19
C LEU A 17 3.15 -16.97 -13.42
N ASN A 18 1.86 -16.93 -13.76
CA ASN A 18 1.37 -16.10 -14.84
C ASN A 18 1.62 -14.61 -14.52
N LYS A 19 2.00 -13.84 -15.54
CA LYS A 19 2.18 -12.39 -15.44
C LYS A 19 0.86 -11.77 -14.96
N GLY A 20 0.87 -11.11 -13.80
CA GLY A 20 -0.30 -10.38 -13.33
C GLY A 20 -0.54 -9.16 -14.22
N ASN A 21 -1.80 -8.81 -14.52
CA ASN A 21 -2.08 -7.55 -15.18
C ASN A 21 -2.11 -6.40 -14.14
N PRO A 22 -1.09 -5.49 -14.11
CA PRO A 22 -1.04 -4.40 -13.15
C PRO A 22 -2.17 -3.37 -13.34
N GLU A 23 -2.84 -3.37 -14.49
CA GLU A 23 -3.93 -2.44 -14.80
C GLU A 23 -5.14 -2.66 -13.89
N ARG A 24 -5.28 -3.86 -13.29
CA ARG A 24 -6.32 -4.16 -12.28
C ARG A 24 -6.15 -3.35 -10.99
N LEU A 25 -4.96 -2.82 -10.73
CA LEU A 25 -4.67 -1.99 -9.54
C LEU A 25 -4.94 -0.51 -9.79
N VAL A 26 -4.91 -0.08 -11.06
CA VAL A 26 -5.00 1.34 -11.44
C VAL A 26 -6.35 1.70 -12.01
N ASN A 27 -7.09 0.71 -12.50
CA ASN A 27 -8.41 0.90 -13.10
C ASN A 27 -9.47 0.16 -12.30
N GLY A 28 -10.69 0.68 -12.38
CA GLY A 28 -11.88 0.00 -11.92
C GLY A 28 -12.10 -1.32 -12.65
N MET A 29 -12.69 -2.28 -11.94
CA MET A 29 -13.27 -3.47 -12.56
C MET A 29 -14.79 -3.40 -12.44
N ASP A 30 -15.52 -3.92 -13.40
CA ASP A 30 -16.95 -4.13 -13.27
C ASP A 30 -17.28 -5.46 -12.54
N TYR A 31 -18.57 -5.69 -12.30
CA TYR A 31 -19.08 -6.90 -11.68
C TYR A 31 -18.89 -8.19 -12.51
N HIS A 32 -18.57 -8.07 -13.79
CA HIS A 32 -18.19 -9.20 -14.67
C HIS A 32 -16.67 -9.44 -14.70
N GLY A 33 -15.89 -8.63 -13.98
CA GLY A 33 -14.44 -8.72 -13.93
C GLY A 33 -13.71 -8.05 -15.09
N ASN A 34 -14.41 -7.27 -15.91
CA ASN A 34 -13.79 -6.43 -16.94
C ASN A 34 -13.10 -5.24 -16.31
N ILE A 35 -11.89 -4.95 -16.77
CA ILE A 35 -11.16 -3.72 -16.46
C ILE A 35 -11.74 -2.58 -17.30
N CYS A 36 -12.30 -1.58 -16.62
CA CYS A 36 -12.87 -0.38 -17.22
C CYS A 36 -11.86 0.33 -18.12
N GLY A 37 -12.20 0.50 -19.40
CA GLY A 37 -11.37 1.18 -20.40
C GLY A 37 -10.31 0.32 -21.11
N ILE A 38 -10.21 -0.98 -20.79
CA ILE A 38 -9.07 -1.81 -21.23
C ILE A 38 -9.47 -3.19 -21.73
N SER A 39 -10.33 -3.90 -21.01
CA SER A 39 -10.71 -5.27 -21.38
C SER A 39 -12.19 -5.35 -21.66
N ASN A 40 -12.58 -6.16 -22.65
CA ASN A 40 -13.97 -6.41 -22.97
C ASN A 40 -14.21 -7.92 -23.05
N TYR A 41 -14.38 -8.56 -21.90
CA TYR A 41 -14.94 -9.91 -21.83
C TYR A 41 -16.45 -9.75 -22.05
N VAL A 42 -16.83 -9.80 -23.32
CA VAL A 42 -18.22 -9.70 -23.77
C VAL A 42 -19.01 -10.86 -23.17
N THR A 43 -19.85 -10.59 -22.17
CA THR A 43 -21.00 -11.47 -21.91
C THR A 43 -22.00 -11.28 -23.04
N SER A 44 -22.86 -12.27 -23.31
CA SER A 44 -23.79 -12.25 -24.46
C SER A 44 -24.78 -11.07 -24.48
N ARG A 45 -24.78 -10.21 -23.45
CA ARG A 45 -25.60 -9.00 -23.28
C ARG A 45 -24.81 -7.79 -22.76
N GLY A 46 -23.49 -7.89 -22.60
CA GLY A 46 -22.67 -6.84 -21.98
C GLY A 46 -22.32 -5.69 -22.93
N GLU A 47 -22.30 -4.47 -22.39
CA GLU A 47 -21.82 -3.29 -23.12
C GLU A 47 -20.30 -3.33 -23.33
N ASN A 48 -19.82 -2.67 -24.39
CA ASN A 48 -18.40 -2.52 -24.63
C ASN A 48 -17.78 -1.51 -23.65
N VAL A 49 -17.06 -2.03 -22.65
CA VAL A 49 -16.46 -1.19 -21.60
C VAL A 49 -15.12 -0.54 -21.98
N MET A 50 -14.64 -0.72 -23.22
CA MET A 50 -13.37 -0.12 -23.70
C MET A 50 -13.40 1.41 -23.67
N ASN A 51 -14.58 2.00 -23.85
CA ASN A 51 -14.76 3.47 -23.84
C ASN A 51 -15.22 4.00 -22.47
N LEU A 52 -15.24 3.13 -21.44
CA LEU A 52 -15.78 3.42 -20.12
C LEU A 52 -14.65 3.31 -19.10
N PRO A 53 -13.78 4.33 -18.93
CA PRO A 53 -12.55 4.24 -18.13
C PRO A 53 -12.77 4.40 -16.61
N LYS A 54 -14.00 4.64 -16.14
CA LYS A 54 -14.29 4.90 -14.72
C LYS A 54 -15.21 3.85 -14.14
N ALA A 55 -14.90 3.31 -12.96
CA ALA A 55 -15.83 2.48 -12.22
C ALA A 55 -16.73 3.30 -11.29
N TYR A 56 -18.03 3.00 -11.32
CA TYR A 56 -19.05 3.56 -10.46
C TYR A 56 -19.62 2.47 -9.55
N PHE A 57 -19.77 2.77 -8.25
CA PHE A 57 -20.27 1.81 -7.27
C PHE A 57 -21.80 1.80 -7.25
N LEU A 58 -22.38 0.60 -7.20
CA LEU A 58 -23.79 0.35 -6.95
C LEU A 58 -24.03 0.09 -5.46
N PRO A 59 -25.27 0.20 -4.95
CA PRO A 59 -25.59 -0.06 -3.55
C PRO A 59 -25.41 -1.53 -3.14
N SER A 60 -25.32 -2.43 -4.12
CA SER A 60 -24.98 -3.85 -3.93
C SER A 60 -23.50 -4.07 -3.60
N GLY A 61 -22.65 -3.04 -3.68
CA GLY A 61 -21.19 -3.16 -3.58
C GLY A 61 -20.52 -3.56 -4.89
N LEU A 62 -21.32 -3.87 -5.92
CA LEU A 62 -20.85 -4.13 -7.28
C LEU A 62 -20.47 -2.82 -7.97
N THR A 63 -19.62 -2.92 -8.99
CA THR A 63 -19.14 -1.79 -9.77
C THR A 63 -19.53 -1.95 -11.23
N ILE A 64 -19.81 -0.83 -11.91
CA ILE A 64 -20.03 -0.78 -13.35
C ILE A 64 -19.07 0.21 -13.99
N CYS A 65 -18.73 0.03 -15.26
CA CYS A 65 -17.90 0.99 -15.98
C CYS A 65 -18.78 2.09 -16.58
N ILE A 66 -18.36 3.35 -16.44
CA ILE A 66 -19.02 4.55 -16.97
C ILE A 66 -18.01 5.45 -17.68
N PRO A 67 -18.45 6.35 -18.58
CA PRO A 67 -17.51 7.18 -19.36
C PRO A 67 -16.86 8.27 -18.50
N SER A 68 -17.63 8.90 -17.61
CA SER A 68 -17.16 9.99 -16.75
C SER A 68 -17.92 10.03 -15.43
N CYS A 69 -17.21 10.42 -14.37
CA CYS A 69 -17.82 10.55 -13.05
C CYS A 69 -18.80 11.74 -13.01
N PRO A 70 -20.05 11.54 -12.54
CA PRO A 70 -21.01 12.62 -12.40
C PRO A 70 -20.53 13.69 -11.41
N MET A 71 -20.50 14.95 -11.86
CA MET A 71 -20.09 16.11 -11.04
C MET A 71 -21.27 16.78 -10.32
N GLU A 72 -22.49 16.45 -10.70
CA GLU A 72 -23.72 17.00 -10.15
C GLU A 72 -24.65 15.90 -9.65
N LYS A 73 -25.44 16.25 -8.64
CA LYS A 73 -26.42 15.35 -8.04
C LYS A 73 -27.71 15.41 -8.86
N ASN A 74 -28.08 14.31 -9.50
CA ASN A 74 -29.31 14.18 -10.27
C ASN A 74 -30.00 12.86 -9.93
N PHE A 75 -31.19 12.95 -9.33
CA PHE A 75 -31.99 11.80 -8.94
C PHE A 75 -32.96 11.32 -10.02
N ASP A 76 -33.01 11.98 -11.16
CA ASP A 76 -33.85 11.58 -12.30
C ASP A 76 -33.04 10.74 -13.31
N LYS A 77 -31.71 10.67 -13.14
CA LYS A 77 -30.80 9.80 -13.92
C LYS A 77 -30.20 8.73 -13.05
N PHE A 78 -30.12 7.52 -13.59
CA PHE A 78 -29.67 6.34 -12.87
C PHE A 78 -28.63 5.57 -13.69
N TYR A 79 -27.65 5.02 -12.98
CA TYR A 79 -26.72 4.05 -13.48
C TYR A 79 -27.11 2.68 -12.94
N CYS A 80 -27.33 1.72 -13.83
CA CYS A 80 -27.79 0.37 -13.50
C CYS A 80 -26.79 -0.70 -13.96
N GLN A 81 -26.95 -1.92 -13.47
CA GLN A 81 -26.35 -3.10 -14.11
C GLN A 81 -26.74 -3.15 -15.59
N TYR A 82 -25.79 -3.53 -16.45
CA TYR A 82 -25.95 -3.48 -17.92
C TYR A 82 -27.25 -4.15 -18.42
N GLU A 83 -27.63 -5.31 -17.86
CA GLU A 83 -28.84 -6.03 -18.27
C GLU A 83 -30.12 -5.25 -17.93
N ILE A 84 -30.14 -4.61 -16.76
CA ILE A 84 -31.27 -3.81 -16.28
C ILE A 84 -31.35 -2.48 -17.03
N GLN A 85 -30.19 -1.86 -17.29
CA GLN A 85 -30.11 -0.64 -18.07
C GLN A 85 -30.73 -0.83 -19.47
N ALA A 86 -30.38 -1.92 -20.15
CA ALA A 86 -30.93 -2.25 -21.47
C ALA A 86 -32.45 -2.50 -21.42
N GLU A 87 -32.97 -3.15 -20.37
CA GLU A 87 -34.41 -3.36 -20.20
C GLU A 87 -35.16 -2.03 -20.00
N ILE A 88 -34.63 -1.14 -19.15
CA ILE A 88 -35.23 0.17 -18.90
C ILE A 88 -35.27 0.97 -20.21
N GLU A 89 -34.14 1.04 -20.93
CA GLU A 89 -34.05 1.78 -22.19
C GLU A 89 -35.03 1.26 -23.24
N GLN A 90 -35.19 -0.06 -23.34
CA GLN A 90 -36.17 -0.67 -24.24
C GLN A 90 -37.62 -0.27 -23.88
N ARG A 91 -37.98 -0.31 -22.59
CA ARG A 91 -39.33 0.07 -22.14
C ARG A 91 -39.59 1.57 -22.33
N VAL A 92 -38.59 2.41 -22.02
CA VAL A 92 -38.66 3.86 -22.20
C VAL A 92 -38.83 4.21 -23.68
N ALA A 93 -38.14 3.53 -24.59
CA ALA A 93 -38.28 3.72 -26.03
C ALA A 93 -39.71 3.38 -26.53
N ILE A 94 -40.30 2.30 -26.03
CA ILE A 94 -41.69 1.91 -26.36
C ILE A 94 -42.69 2.98 -25.87
N VAL A 95 -42.53 3.45 -24.64
CA VAL A 95 -43.42 4.48 -24.07
C VAL A 95 -43.26 5.81 -24.79
N ALA A 96 -42.03 6.20 -25.14
CA ALA A 96 -41.76 7.42 -25.90
C ALA A 96 -42.49 7.43 -27.24
N GLY A 97 -42.58 6.28 -27.91
CA GLY A 97 -43.31 6.13 -29.17
C GLY A 97 -44.84 6.24 -29.04
N ASN A 98 -45.41 5.87 -27.89
CA ASN A 98 -46.86 5.77 -27.71
C ASN A 98 -47.49 6.93 -26.92
N ALA A 99 -46.79 7.45 -25.91
CA ALA A 99 -47.33 8.40 -24.93
C ALA A 99 -46.52 9.70 -24.84
N GLY A 100 -45.50 9.87 -25.69
CA GLY A 100 -44.66 11.05 -25.73
C GLY A 100 -43.49 11.03 -24.74
N ILE A 101 -42.64 12.05 -24.83
CA ILE A 101 -41.35 12.14 -24.12
C ILE A 101 -41.54 12.29 -22.60
N ASP A 102 -42.57 13.02 -22.16
CA ASP A 102 -42.80 13.24 -20.73
C ASP A 102 -43.22 11.95 -20.01
N ALA A 103 -44.03 11.12 -20.67
CA ALA A 103 -44.39 9.80 -20.16
C ALA A 103 -43.16 8.87 -20.11
N ALA A 104 -42.26 8.97 -21.08
CA ALA A 104 -41.02 8.20 -21.12
C ALA A 104 -40.08 8.57 -19.97
N ASN A 105 -39.90 9.87 -19.70
CA ASN A 105 -39.09 10.35 -18.57
C ASN A 105 -39.64 9.89 -17.22
N ASN A 106 -40.96 9.97 -17.02
CA ASN A 106 -41.61 9.47 -15.80
C ASN A 106 -41.48 7.94 -15.64
N THR A 107 -41.49 7.20 -16.76
CA THR A 107 -41.27 5.76 -16.76
C THR A 107 -39.84 5.41 -16.40
N GLN A 108 -38.85 6.12 -16.98
CA GLN A 108 -37.44 5.93 -16.63
C GLN A 108 -37.20 6.19 -15.13
N LYS A 109 -37.81 7.26 -14.61
CA LYS A 109 -37.70 7.61 -13.20
C LYS A 109 -38.30 6.54 -12.28
N SER A 110 -39.53 6.10 -12.56
CA SER A 110 -40.20 5.10 -11.72
C SER A 110 -39.51 3.73 -11.75
N LEU A 111 -39.05 3.27 -12.92
CA LEU A 111 -38.26 2.04 -13.04
C LEU A 111 -36.89 2.17 -12.38
N GLY A 112 -36.20 3.31 -12.56
CA GLY A 112 -34.91 3.57 -11.92
C GLY A 112 -35.01 3.54 -10.40
N LEU A 113 -36.06 4.14 -9.82
CA LEU A 113 -36.36 4.09 -8.40
C LEU A 113 -36.66 2.66 -7.93
N TYR A 114 -37.46 1.90 -8.67
CA TYR A 114 -37.77 0.49 -8.38
C TYR A 114 -36.49 -0.36 -8.31
N TYR A 115 -35.61 -0.28 -9.30
CA TYR A 115 -34.36 -1.05 -9.31
C TYR A 115 -33.28 -0.50 -8.36
N THR A 116 -33.41 0.75 -7.93
CA THR A 116 -32.59 1.27 -6.82
C THR A 116 -32.96 0.57 -5.51
N SER A 117 -34.25 0.27 -5.29
CA SER A 117 -34.71 -0.50 -4.12
C SER A 117 -34.18 -1.93 -4.10
N THR A 118 -33.98 -2.54 -5.27
CA THR A 118 -33.37 -3.87 -5.42
C THR A 118 -31.84 -3.85 -5.44
N LYS A 119 -31.21 -2.68 -5.22
CA LYS A 119 -29.74 -2.47 -5.20
C LYS A 119 -29.04 -2.72 -6.54
N GLN A 120 -29.78 -2.75 -7.63
CA GLN A 120 -29.27 -2.96 -8.99
C GLN A 120 -28.99 -1.66 -9.74
N CYS A 121 -29.56 -0.55 -9.28
CA CYS A 121 -29.33 0.79 -9.81
C CYS A 121 -28.90 1.78 -8.71
N MET A 122 -28.28 2.87 -9.14
CA MET A 122 -27.92 3.99 -8.30
C MET A 122 -28.19 5.31 -9.04
N PRO A 123 -28.83 6.31 -8.39
CA PRO A 123 -28.97 7.63 -9.00
C PRO A 123 -27.61 8.33 -9.17
N HIS A 124 -27.53 9.32 -10.05
CA HIS A 124 -26.33 10.12 -10.23
C HIS A 124 -26.03 10.93 -8.97
N LEU A 125 -25.12 10.43 -8.16
CA LEU A 125 -24.56 11.20 -7.04
C LEU A 125 -23.34 11.98 -7.50
N LYS A 126 -23.12 13.14 -6.88
CA LYS A 126 -21.89 13.90 -7.07
C LYS A 126 -20.70 13.07 -6.61
N THR A 127 -19.76 12.83 -7.52
CA THR A 127 -18.56 12.03 -7.29
C THR A 127 -17.32 12.74 -7.81
N THR A 128 -16.19 12.51 -7.15
CA THR A 128 -14.87 12.91 -7.61
C THR A 128 -14.13 11.73 -8.23
N PRO A 129 -13.46 11.93 -9.40
CA PRO A 129 -12.67 10.88 -10.02
C PRO A 129 -11.37 10.66 -9.23
N TYR A 130 -11.11 9.40 -8.86
CA TYR A 130 -9.88 8.99 -8.16
C TYR A 130 -9.40 7.63 -8.68
N LEU A 131 -8.20 7.59 -9.29
CA LEU A 131 -7.55 6.35 -9.77
C LEU A 131 -8.48 5.39 -10.55
N GLY A 132 -9.25 5.92 -11.50
CA GLY A 132 -10.17 5.08 -12.29
C GLY A 132 -11.49 4.73 -11.60
N TYR A 133 -11.75 5.23 -10.39
CA TYR A 133 -13.01 5.08 -9.67
C TYR A 133 -13.72 6.43 -9.50
N CYS A 134 -15.03 6.39 -9.32
CA CYS A 134 -15.85 7.54 -8.94
C CYS A 134 -16.18 7.44 -7.44
N ARG A 135 -15.53 8.30 -6.65
CA ARG A 135 -15.72 8.35 -5.20
C ARG A 135 -16.86 9.33 -4.87
N PRO A 136 -17.87 8.94 -4.08
CA PRO A 136 -18.90 9.88 -3.60
C PRO A 136 -18.27 11.01 -2.76
N ASP A 137 -18.64 12.26 -3.06
CA ASP A 137 -18.18 13.44 -2.30
C ASP A 137 -18.95 13.65 -1.01
N VAL A 138 -20.18 13.13 -0.98
CA VAL A 138 -21.12 13.30 0.12
C VAL A 138 -21.01 12.12 1.09
N PRO A 139 -21.04 12.38 2.41
CA PRO A 139 -21.14 11.32 3.40
C PRO A 139 -22.38 10.48 3.13
N ILE A 140 -22.24 9.16 3.20
CA ILE A 140 -23.31 8.22 2.84
C ILE A 140 -24.56 8.40 3.71
N GLU A 141 -24.40 8.81 4.97
CA GLU A 141 -25.52 9.13 5.88
C GLU A 141 -26.43 10.25 5.33
N VAL A 142 -25.83 11.25 4.68
CA VAL A 142 -26.59 12.36 4.07
C VAL A 142 -27.30 11.89 2.80
N VAL A 143 -26.68 10.98 2.06
CA VAL A 143 -27.26 10.37 0.86
C VAL A 143 -28.48 9.53 1.20
N GLU A 144 -28.40 8.71 2.25
CA GLU A 144 -29.51 7.88 2.72
C GLU A 144 -30.69 8.74 3.20
N GLY A 145 -30.43 9.79 3.98
CA GLY A 145 -31.46 10.72 4.43
C GLY A 145 -32.20 11.41 3.28
N ASP A 146 -31.45 11.93 2.31
CA ASP A 146 -32.02 12.62 1.14
C ASP A 146 -32.80 11.67 0.23
N LEU A 147 -32.32 10.44 0.05
CA LEU A 147 -33.03 9.41 -0.71
C LEU A 147 -34.35 9.06 -0.03
N ASN A 148 -34.30 8.71 1.25
CA ASN A 148 -35.48 8.31 2.01
C ASN A 148 -36.54 9.42 2.04
N GLN A 149 -36.13 10.69 2.14
CA GLN A 149 -37.04 11.83 2.08
C GLN A 149 -37.69 12.01 0.70
N LYS A 150 -36.94 11.81 -0.40
CA LYS A 150 -37.49 11.87 -1.76
C LYS A 150 -38.45 10.72 -2.05
N PHE A 151 -38.10 9.51 -1.63
CA PHE A 151 -38.97 8.33 -1.73
C PHE A 151 -40.26 8.47 -0.92
N ALA A 152 -40.22 9.16 0.23
CA ALA A 152 -41.42 9.43 1.02
C ALA A 152 -42.39 10.43 0.36
N ASN A 153 -41.88 11.35 -0.46
CA ASN A 153 -42.68 12.39 -1.10
C ASN A 153 -43.25 11.97 -2.47
N GLU A 154 -42.58 11.05 -3.18
CA GLU A 154 -43.12 10.45 -4.41
C GLU A 154 -43.86 9.16 -4.06
N SER A 155 -45.19 9.28 -3.97
CA SER A 155 -46.18 8.26 -3.60
C SER A 155 -46.17 7.00 -4.49
N LEU A 156 -45.13 6.18 -4.37
CA LEU A 156 -45.10 4.81 -4.86
C LEU A 156 -44.99 3.86 -3.66
N HIS A 157 -46.04 3.06 -3.44
CA HIS A 157 -46.27 2.17 -2.29
C HIS A 157 -45.22 1.04 -2.14
N THR A 158 -43.97 1.36 -1.87
CA THR A 158 -42.99 0.36 -1.42
C THR A 158 -42.06 0.98 -0.38
N SER A 159 -42.45 0.89 0.89
CA SER A 159 -41.62 1.24 2.05
C SER A 159 -40.38 0.33 2.07
N SER A 160 -39.31 0.78 1.44
CA SER A 160 -38.05 0.05 1.33
C SER A 160 -36.98 0.85 2.08
N ASN A 161 -36.58 0.39 3.27
CA ASN A 161 -35.46 1.00 3.99
C ASN A 161 -34.16 0.71 3.24
N PHE A 162 -33.65 1.71 2.52
CA PHE A 162 -32.39 1.65 1.82
C PHE A 162 -31.25 1.74 2.83
N THR A 163 -30.51 0.64 2.98
CA THR A 163 -29.29 0.55 3.80
C THR A 163 -28.12 0.22 2.88
N ILE A 164 -27.20 1.17 2.75
CA ILE A 164 -25.90 0.94 2.12
C ILE A 164 -25.08 0.15 3.13
N VAL A 165 -24.81 -1.11 2.81
CA VAL A 165 -23.88 -1.92 3.60
C VAL A 165 -22.48 -1.41 3.27
N GLN A 166 -21.95 -0.53 4.11
CA GLN A 166 -20.53 -0.22 4.10
C GLN A 166 -19.86 -0.93 5.28
N GLU A 167 -19.03 -1.90 4.96
CA GLU A 167 -17.85 -2.13 5.80
C GLU A 167 -17.02 -0.85 5.72
N GLU A 168 -16.80 -0.19 6.87
CA GLU A 168 -15.86 0.92 6.94
C GLU A 168 -14.52 0.44 6.34
N PRO A 169 -14.00 1.09 5.28
CA PRO A 169 -12.64 0.82 4.85
C PRO A 169 -11.75 1.44 5.92
N LYS A 170 -11.46 0.67 6.97
CA LYS A 170 -10.32 0.89 7.85
C LYS A 170 -9.12 0.82 6.93
N GLY A 171 -8.75 1.96 6.34
CA GLY A 171 -7.68 2.09 5.36
C GLY A 171 -6.52 1.29 5.88
N THR A 172 -6.31 0.14 5.24
CA THR A 172 -5.45 -0.89 5.77
C THR A 172 -4.06 -0.25 5.89
N PHE A 173 -3.28 -0.63 6.89
CA PHE A 173 -1.89 -0.15 7.01
C PHE A 173 -1.15 -0.18 5.66
N PHE A 174 -1.49 -1.17 4.83
CA PHE A 174 -1.06 -1.32 3.44
C PHE A 174 -1.44 -0.18 2.49
N ASP A 175 -2.65 0.38 2.55
CA ASP A 175 -3.07 1.45 1.64
C ASP A 175 -2.30 2.75 1.90
N LYS A 176 -2.07 3.06 3.18
CA LYS A 176 -1.22 4.19 3.57
C LYS A 176 0.25 3.94 3.21
N ALA A 177 0.77 2.74 3.47
CA ALA A 177 2.13 2.38 3.11
C ALA A 177 2.37 2.43 1.58
N MET A 178 1.38 2.04 0.78
CA MET A 178 1.48 2.02 -0.67
C MET A 178 1.35 3.43 -1.28
N ALA A 179 0.55 4.31 -0.67
CA ALA A 179 0.49 5.73 -1.02
C ALA A 179 1.81 6.46 -0.73
N ASP A 180 2.42 6.18 0.43
CA ASP A 180 3.72 6.75 0.81
C ASP A 180 4.85 6.23 -0.08
N ALA A 181 4.86 4.92 -0.38
CA ALA A 181 5.83 4.33 -1.30
C ALA A 181 5.75 4.94 -2.72
N LYS A 182 4.55 5.29 -3.18
CA LYS A 182 4.35 5.91 -4.51
C LYS A 182 4.85 7.35 -4.56
N THR A 183 4.64 8.11 -3.49
CA THR A 183 5.12 9.51 -3.38
C THR A 183 6.65 9.55 -3.25
N SER A 184 7.23 8.64 -2.45
CA SER A 184 8.67 8.58 -2.21
C SER A 184 9.45 7.79 -3.27
N ARG A 185 8.81 7.31 -4.35
CA ARG A 185 9.45 6.44 -5.34
C ARG A 185 10.76 7.00 -5.90
N TYR A 186 10.80 8.30 -6.20
CA TYR A 186 12.00 8.92 -6.76
C TYR A 186 13.13 9.05 -5.75
N VAL A 187 12.81 9.28 -4.48
CA VAL A 187 13.79 9.34 -3.40
C VAL A 187 14.32 7.93 -3.10
N ILE A 188 13.44 6.94 -3.02
CA ILE A 188 13.81 5.55 -2.72
C ILE A 188 14.64 4.94 -3.86
N PHE A 189 14.21 5.09 -5.12
CA PHE A 189 14.97 4.53 -6.24
C PHE A 189 16.21 5.37 -6.58
N GLY A 190 16.13 6.71 -6.50
CA GLY A 190 17.27 7.57 -6.79
C GLY A 190 18.35 7.51 -5.71
N PHE A 191 17.99 7.84 -4.47
CA PHE A 191 18.93 7.85 -3.36
C PHE A 191 19.23 6.44 -2.85
N GLY A 192 18.23 5.56 -2.74
CA GLY A 192 18.44 4.21 -2.23
C GLY A 192 19.26 3.35 -3.18
N LEU A 193 18.81 3.15 -4.43
CA LEU A 193 19.52 2.29 -5.38
C LEU A 193 20.77 2.97 -5.94
N GLY A 194 20.63 4.22 -6.40
CA GLY A 194 21.73 4.96 -7.02
C GLY A 194 22.86 5.28 -6.05
N ALA A 195 22.54 5.85 -4.88
CA ALA A 195 23.59 6.17 -3.91
C ALA A 195 24.20 4.90 -3.29
N ALA A 196 23.47 3.80 -3.12
CA ALA A 196 24.06 2.54 -2.66
C ALA A 196 25.05 1.96 -3.69
N MET A 197 24.77 2.05 -4.99
CA MET A 197 25.73 1.62 -6.02
C MET A 197 27.00 2.49 -5.98
N ILE A 198 26.84 3.82 -5.93
CA ILE A 198 27.98 4.75 -5.91
C ILE A 198 28.80 4.57 -4.62
N LEU A 199 28.14 4.48 -3.47
CA LEU A 199 28.79 4.30 -2.18
C LEU A 199 29.45 2.92 -2.07
N GLY A 200 28.85 1.89 -2.68
CA GLY A 200 29.46 0.56 -2.83
C GLY A 200 30.73 0.60 -3.67
N LEU A 201 30.72 1.32 -4.81
CA LEU A 201 31.92 1.50 -5.63
C LEU A 201 33.02 2.28 -4.90
N ILE A 202 32.66 3.37 -4.23
CA ILE A 202 33.60 4.15 -3.39
C ILE A 202 34.17 3.26 -2.29
N PHE A 203 33.35 2.43 -1.65
CA PHE A 203 33.79 1.51 -0.61
C PHE A 203 34.77 0.44 -1.14
N LEU A 204 34.54 -0.08 -2.34
CA LEU A 204 35.47 -0.99 -3.01
C LEU A 204 36.83 -0.32 -3.28
N VAL A 205 36.84 0.93 -3.73
CA VAL A 205 38.07 1.73 -3.92
C VAL A 205 38.77 1.99 -2.58
N LEU A 206 38.02 2.32 -1.53
CA LEU A 206 38.57 2.54 -0.18
C LEU A 206 39.23 1.27 0.39
N ILE A 207 38.62 0.10 0.22
CA ILE A 207 39.19 -1.18 0.68
C ILE A 207 40.54 -1.50 0.00
N GLN A 208 40.76 -1.02 -1.22
CA GLN A 208 42.03 -1.25 -1.93
C GLN A 208 43.20 -0.46 -1.33
N THR A 209 42.92 0.63 -0.60
CA THR A 209 43.96 1.45 0.00
C THR A 209 44.65 0.66 1.12
N PRO A 210 45.99 0.51 1.09
CA PRO A 210 46.70 -0.22 2.12
C PRO A 210 46.50 0.43 3.48
N GLY A 211 46.03 -0.36 4.45
CA GLY A 211 45.81 0.08 5.83
C GLY A 211 44.36 0.39 6.19
N VAL A 212 43.50 0.80 5.24
CA VAL A 212 42.10 1.21 5.55
C VAL A 212 41.27 0.05 6.10
N LEU A 213 41.35 -1.13 5.48
CA LEU A 213 40.63 -2.30 5.98
C LEU A 213 41.08 -2.70 7.39
N THR A 214 42.39 -2.62 7.65
CA THR A 214 42.97 -2.93 8.96
C THR A 214 42.51 -1.92 10.01
N THR A 215 42.59 -0.62 9.73
CA THR A 215 42.15 0.41 10.69
C THR A 215 40.65 0.34 10.96
N MET A 216 39.84 0.03 9.95
CA MET A 216 38.38 -0.14 10.11
C MET A 216 38.03 -1.34 11.01
N VAL A 217 38.67 -2.49 10.80
CA VAL A 217 38.39 -3.68 11.63
C VAL A 217 38.85 -3.43 13.07
N TRP A 218 40.05 -2.89 13.28
CA TRP A 218 40.54 -2.61 14.62
C TRP A 218 39.77 -1.50 15.32
N SER A 219 39.28 -0.48 14.61
CA SER A 219 38.46 0.58 15.21
C SER A 219 37.12 0.06 15.72
N ILE A 220 36.47 -0.85 14.99
CA ILE A 220 35.22 -1.49 15.43
C ILE A 220 35.48 -2.37 16.66
N VAL A 221 36.54 -3.17 16.62
CA VAL A 221 36.94 -4.05 17.75
C VAL A 221 37.24 -3.24 19.02
N ILE A 222 38.01 -2.16 18.88
CA ILE A 222 38.32 -1.23 19.99
C ILE A 222 37.06 -0.49 20.43
N GLY A 223 36.20 -0.08 19.49
CA GLY A 223 34.96 0.63 19.76
C GLY A 223 33.99 -0.20 20.60
N ILE A 224 33.83 -1.49 20.30
CA ILE A 224 33.02 -2.42 21.12
C ILE A 224 33.63 -2.54 22.53
N PHE A 225 34.95 -2.68 22.63
CA PHE A 225 35.63 -2.79 23.92
C PHE A 225 35.43 -1.53 24.79
N ILE A 226 35.63 -0.34 24.21
CA ILE A 226 35.38 0.96 24.86
C ILE A 226 33.90 1.10 25.22
N GLY A 227 32.99 0.70 24.33
CA GLY A 227 31.55 0.73 24.57
C GLY A 227 31.13 -0.12 25.77
N LEU A 228 31.67 -1.34 25.90
CA LEU A 228 31.39 -2.22 27.04
C LEU A 228 31.97 -1.67 28.36
N ILE A 229 33.18 -1.09 28.34
CA ILE A 229 33.76 -0.43 29.51
C ILE A 229 32.94 0.81 29.87
N GLY A 230 32.58 1.63 28.89
CA GLY A 230 31.79 2.85 29.06
C GLY A 230 30.40 2.55 29.62
N ALA A 231 29.73 1.51 29.12
CA ALA A 231 28.46 1.04 29.63
C ALA A 231 28.59 0.56 31.09
N GLY A 232 29.60 -0.26 31.39
CA GLY A 232 29.90 -0.70 32.76
C GLY A 232 30.14 0.48 33.70
N HIS A 233 30.92 1.47 33.27
CA HIS A 233 31.24 2.67 34.05
C HIS A 233 30.01 3.55 34.27
N TYR A 234 29.23 3.78 33.23
CA TYR A 234 27.98 4.53 33.30
C TYR A 234 27.01 3.90 34.31
N MET A 235 26.79 2.59 34.21
CA MET A 235 25.90 1.85 35.13
C MET A 235 26.39 1.91 36.58
N SER A 236 27.69 1.76 36.82
CA SER A 236 28.27 1.85 38.17
C SER A 236 28.14 3.25 38.77
N ARG A 237 28.34 4.31 37.98
CA ARG A 237 28.13 5.68 38.46
C ARG A 237 26.65 5.96 38.74
N LYS A 238 25.76 5.47 37.88
CA LYS A 238 24.32 5.63 38.07
C LYS A 238 23.83 4.89 39.32
N SER A 239 24.30 3.67 39.58
CA SER A 239 23.93 2.94 40.79
C SER A 239 24.41 3.66 42.06
N ALA A 240 25.61 4.25 42.05
CA ALA A 240 26.13 5.01 43.18
C ALA A 240 25.31 6.30 43.46
N ILE A 241 24.91 7.01 42.40
CA ILE A 241 24.07 8.21 42.53
C ILE A 241 22.68 7.83 43.07
N TRP A 242 22.09 6.75 42.57
CA TRP A 242 20.77 6.29 43.02
C TRP A 242 20.80 5.82 44.48
N MET A 243 21.88 5.16 44.90
CA MET A 243 22.09 4.79 46.29
C MET A 243 22.20 6.02 47.20
N ALA A 244 22.86 7.08 46.75
CA ALA A 244 22.99 8.32 47.53
C ALA A 244 21.68 9.11 47.64
N GLN A 245 20.79 9.01 46.66
CA GLN A 245 19.53 9.75 46.63
C GLN A 245 18.39 9.05 47.38
N GLY A 246 18.43 7.72 47.55
CA GLY A 246 17.39 6.97 48.27
C GLY A 246 16.00 6.99 47.62
N ILE A 247 15.91 7.34 46.33
CA ILE A 247 14.64 7.51 45.60
C ILE A 247 14.14 6.20 44.97
N ARG A 248 14.99 5.18 44.86
CA ARG A 248 14.71 3.92 44.13
C ARG A 248 14.78 2.70 45.03
N ASP A 249 14.07 1.64 44.63
CA ASP A 249 14.07 0.36 45.34
C ASP A 249 15.47 -0.26 45.37
N ASP A 250 15.84 -0.85 46.50
CA ASP A 250 17.17 -1.42 46.72
C ASP A 250 17.47 -2.54 45.71
N ARG A 251 16.44 -3.27 45.27
CA ARG A 251 16.57 -4.33 44.26
C ARG A 251 16.96 -3.79 42.89
N GLU A 252 16.44 -2.62 42.49
CA GLU A 252 16.81 -1.97 41.22
C GLU A 252 18.28 -1.50 41.27
N ILE A 253 18.70 -0.94 42.40
CA ILE A 253 20.08 -0.45 42.61
C ILE A 253 21.07 -1.62 42.60
N ILE A 254 20.77 -2.70 43.34
CA ILE A 254 21.58 -3.92 43.38
C ILE A 254 21.65 -4.57 41.99
N GLY A 255 20.53 -4.61 41.27
CA GLY A 255 20.48 -5.12 39.89
C GLY A 255 21.43 -4.36 38.96
N LEU A 256 21.40 -3.03 39.00
CA LEU A 256 22.26 -2.18 38.17
C LEU A 256 23.76 -2.33 38.52
N PHE A 257 24.07 -2.54 39.80
CA PHE A 257 25.42 -2.80 40.26
C PHE A 257 25.98 -4.13 39.72
N TRP A 258 25.20 -5.21 39.81
CA TRP A 258 25.61 -6.51 39.25
C TRP A 258 25.72 -6.48 37.73
N LEU A 259 24.80 -5.79 37.05
CA LEU A 259 24.83 -5.62 35.60
C LEU A 259 26.11 -4.91 35.13
N SER A 260 26.54 -3.87 35.86
CA SER A 260 27.82 -3.21 35.62
C SER A 260 29.00 -4.20 35.73
N ARG A 261 29.02 -5.04 36.77
CA ARG A 261 30.09 -6.03 36.98
C ARG A 261 30.15 -7.06 35.87
N ILE A 262 29.00 -7.55 35.42
CA ILE A 262 28.89 -8.47 34.28
C ILE A 262 29.44 -7.80 33.01
N SER A 263 29.12 -6.53 32.76
CA SER A 263 29.64 -5.77 31.61
C SER A 263 31.17 -5.69 31.60
N TYR A 264 31.80 -5.49 32.76
CA TYR A 264 33.27 -5.50 32.86
C TYR A 264 33.88 -6.88 32.61
N VAL A 265 33.28 -7.94 33.15
CA VAL A 265 33.72 -9.32 32.89
C VAL A 265 33.59 -9.67 31.41
N ALA A 266 32.47 -9.30 30.79
CA ALA A 266 32.23 -9.47 29.36
C ALA A 266 33.26 -8.70 28.51
N SER A 267 33.62 -7.48 28.90
CA SER A 267 34.69 -6.71 28.25
C SER A 267 36.05 -7.40 28.34
N GLY A 268 36.41 -7.95 29.50
CA GLY A 268 37.64 -8.73 29.67
C GLY A 268 37.67 -9.99 28.81
N LEU A 269 36.58 -10.76 28.80
CA LEU A 269 36.43 -11.95 27.97
C LEU A 269 36.49 -11.61 26.47
N TRP A 270 35.86 -10.51 26.06
CA TRP A 270 35.94 -9.99 24.70
C TRP A 270 37.39 -9.69 24.30
N PHE A 271 38.12 -8.96 25.15
CA PHE A 271 39.53 -8.62 24.88
C PHE A 271 40.40 -9.87 24.72
N VAL A 272 40.28 -10.84 25.64
CA VAL A 272 41.02 -12.12 25.55
C VAL A 272 40.68 -12.86 24.26
N THR A 273 39.39 -12.94 23.92
CA THR A 273 38.92 -13.59 22.68
C THR A 273 39.54 -12.94 21.45
N ILE A 274 39.57 -11.61 21.39
CA ILE A 274 40.19 -10.84 20.29
C ILE A 274 41.70 -11.08 20.23
N CYS A 275 42.40 -11.12 21.37
CA CYS A 275 43.83 -11.43 21.42
C CYS A 275 44.12 -12.83 20.83
N CYS A 276 43.32 -13.83 21.18
CA CYS A 276 43.44 -15.19 20.63
C CYS A 276 43.13 -15.24 19.12
N LEU A 277 42.16 -14.44 18.65
CA LEU A 277 41.76 -14.40 17.25
C LEU A 277 42.63 -13.50 16.37
N ARG A 278 43.57 -12.72 16.92
CA ARG A 278 44.42 -11.78 16.19
C ARG A 278 45.02 -12.36 14.90
N LYS A 279 45.61 -13.56 14.98
CA LYS A 279 46.23 -14.22 13.81
C LYS A 279 45.21 -14.57 12.73
N ARG A 280 44.01 -14.99 13.13
CA ARG A 280 42.91 -15.33 12.21
C ARG A 280 42.32 -14.10 11.55
N ILE A 281 42.19 -12.99 12.28
CA ILE A 281 41.72 -11.71 11.75
C ILE A 281 42.66 -11.20 10.64
N VAL A 282 43.98 -11.26 10.86
CA VAL A 282 44.96 -10.85 9.84
C VAL A 282 44.86 -11.71 8.58
N LEU A 283 44.65 -13.03 8.72
CA LEU A 283 44.45 -13.93 7.58
C LEU A 283 43.17 -13.57 6.81
N ALA A 284 42.05 -13.34 7.52
CA ALA A 284 40.78 -12.96 6.90
C ALA A 284 40.88 -11.63 6.13
N ILE A 285 41.57 -10.63 6.70
CA ILE A 285 41.84 -9.34 6.05
C ILE A 285 42.62 -9.56 4.74
N ALA A 286 43.61 -10.46 4.72
CA ALA A 286 44.35 -10.78 3.51
C ALA A 286 43.45 -11.43 2.44
N CYS A 287 42.59 -12.38 2.83
CA CYS A 287 41.63 -13.01 1.91
C CYS A 287 40.66 -11.98 1.29
N VAL A 288 40.10 -11.06 2.09
CA VAL A 288 39.20 -10.01 1.60
C VAL A 288 39.92 -9.06 0.64
N LYS A 289 41.19 -8.75 0.91
CA LYS A 289 42.00 -7.91 0.04
C LYS A 289 42.31 -8.56 -1.31
N GLU A 290 42.59 -9.85 -1.33
CA GLU A 290 42.79 -10.58 -2.60
C GLU A 290 41.47 -10.76 -3.37
N ALA A 291 40.36 -11.01 -2.68
CA ALA A 291 39.04 -11.08 -3.31
C ALA A 291 38.63 -9.73 -3.95
N SER A 292 38.89 -8.60 -3.28
CA SER A 292 38.57 -7.27 -3.83
C SER A 292 39.44 -6.91 -5.04
N ARG A 293 40.71 -7.32 -5.04
CA ARG A 293 41.60 -7.20 -6.20
C ARG A 293 41.13 -8.04 -7.38
N ALA A 294 40.70 -9.27 -7.13
CA ALA A 294 40.15 -10.14 -8.17
C ALA A 294 38.88 -9.55 -8.80
N MET A 295 37.95 -9.02 -7.99
CA MET A 295 36.73 -8.38 -8.51
C MET A 295 37.03 -7.12 -9.35
N ALA A 296 38.03 -6.33 -8.97
CA ALA A 296 38.44 -5.17 -9.75
C ALA A 296 39.08 -5.55 -11.10
N ALA A 297 39.71 -6.72 -11.18
CA ALA A 297 40.28 -7.24 -12.43
C ALA A 297 39.22 -7.77 -13.41
N VAL A 298 38.01 -8.10 -12.95
CA VAL A 298 36.92 -8.65 -13.78
C VAL A 298 36.19 -7.57 -14.60
N SER A 299 36.32 -6.27 -14.27
CA SER A 299 35.46 -5.22 -14.85
C SER A 299 35.99 -4.56 -16.14
N LEU A 300 36.90 -5.18 -16.90
CA LEU A 300 37.46 -4.60 -18.15
C LEU A 300 37.63 -5.65 -19.27
N ASN A 301 36.53 -6.28 -19.67
CA ASN A 301 36.38 -6.90 -21.00
C ASN A 301 34.95 -6.69 -21.51
#